data_AF-A0A553QVL5-F1
#
_entry.id   AF-A0A553QVL5-F1
#
_cell.length_a   1.000
_cell.length_b   1.000
_cell.length_c   1.000
_cell.angle_alpha   90.00
_cell.angle_beta   90.00
_cell.angle_gamma   90.00
#
_symmetry.space_group_name_H-M   'P 1'
#
loop_
_entity.id
_entity.type
_entity.pdbx_description
1 polymer ?
#
loop_
_entity_poly.entity_id
_entity_poly.type
_entity_poly.pdbx_seq_one_letter_code
_entity_poly.pdbx_strand_id
1 'polypeptide(L)'
;MGDESTKVPFHSSELTPSEEALESSFVSPAAARLSACCHGGAKMAVLAYNIGKLEINQYFNIKNAKFLAVTAVVLLTVFHSASRHYGGSDTCDWLLSSGRFLGENVWQPYGCMLHKYKSTEAKLCLKEKRIAFVGDSRIRQLFQSFIKMINPDVKEVGNKHENIPFVDGDSSVVSDFLWYAEVNNSLKEQLLSWTEGSASKPHFIIIGAATWSIKLHNGKTEALFQYKANLTAISDTLEKLAERSEVYWVLQDPVYEDALSESRKMITNEQIILYNKAAISTLNTSKKKVKFLEASRQAAMETISQSVDGLHLPESTRDVGAMVLMNSMCNNVLKPIDGSCCRSTPSLSNLQKLAAGLFLLSIICFLLLGYSRRHKSRPTPDVESGEEKKPPAVTGQLNPKGPLLAVCKMSLIMLYFYLCDRADIFMKEQKFYTHSTFFIPLIYIFVLGIFYNENSKETKLLNREQTDEWKGWMQLVILIYHISGASAFIPVYMHVRVLVAAYLFQTGYGHFSYFWLKGDFGLYRVCQVLFRLNFLVVVLCVVMDRPYQFYYFVPLVTFWFGIIYGTMALWPQILQKQANGSAFWNLALLLKLLGLLLFICFFAFSQ
;
A
#
# COMPACT_ATOMS: atom_id res chain seq x y z
N MET A 1 51.34 28.04 -48.18
CA MET A 1 49.98 27.70 -48.65
C MET A 1 49.04 28.09 -47.50
N GLY A 2 49.01 29.39 -47.20
CA GLY A 2 47.89 30.30 -47.47
C GLY A 2 47.05 30.44 -46.19
N ASP A 3 47.62 31.06 -45.15
CA ASP A 3 47.31 32.41 -44.59
C ASP A 3 46.04 32.40 -43.71
N GLU A 4 46.12 32.55 -42.38
CA GLU A 4 46.21 33.81 -41.59
C GLU A 4 45.04 34.79 -41.92
N SER A 5 44.29 35.40 -40.98
CA SER A 5 44.58 35.81 -39.61
C SER A 5 43.31 36.17 -38.81
N THR A 6 43.42 35.94 -37.50
CA THR A 6 42.94 36.63 -36.28
C THR A 6 41.90 37.80 -36.22
N LYS A 7 41.00 37.64 -35.22
CA LYS A 7 40.56 38.56 -34.11
C LYS A 7 39.66 39.81 -34.36
N VAL A 8 38.43 39.74 -33.79
CA VAL A 8 37.78 40.53 -32.67
C VAL A 8 38.17 42.04 -32.53
N PRO A 9 37.31 43.08 -32.24
CA PRO A 9 36.19 43.15 -31.25
C PRO A 9 34.93 44.04 -31.54
N PHE A 10 33.99 44.00 -30.58
CA PHE A 10 32.89 44.90 -30.16
C PHE A 10 32.90 46.40 -30.61
N HIS A 11 31.72 46.93 -30.98
CA HIS A 11 31.13 48.15 -30.36
C HIS A 11 29.64 48.37 -30.70
N SER A 12 29.04 49.20 -29.84
CA SER A 12 27.66 49.61 -29.53
C SER A 12 27.11 50.82 -30.31
N SER A 13 25.77 50.94 -30.44
CA SER A 13 24.98 52.21 -30.55
C SER A 13 23.47 51.88 -30.72
N GLU A 14 22.57 52.10 -29.76
CA GLU A 14 21.81 53.33 -29.37
C GLU A 14 20.76 53.91 -30.36
N LEU A 15 19.49 53.88 -29.90
CA LEU A 15 18.32 54.78 -30.01
C LEU A 15 17.85 55.48 -31.33
N THR A 16 16.63 55.06 -31.80
CA THR A 16 15.35 55.80 -32.11
C THR A 16 15.33 57.09 -32.98
N PRO A 17 14.16 57.71 -33.31
CA PRO A 17 12.95 57.31 -34.10
C PRO A 17 12.56 58.40 -35.16
N SER A 18 11.60 58.15 -36.08
CA SER A 18 10.59 59.15 -36.59
C SER A 18 9.89 58.80 -37.92
N GLU A 19 8.56 58.99 -37.94
CA GLU A 19 7.66 59.57 -38.99
C GLU A 19 7.53 58.89 -40.37
N GLU A 20 6.38 58.28 -40.70
CA GLU A 20 5.11 58.86 -41.23
C GLU A 20 5.10 59.13 -42.75
N ALA A 21 4.30 58.34 -43.49
CA ALA A 21 3.48 58.74 -44.66
C ALA A 21 2.69 57.48 -45.14
N LEU A 22 1.39 57.38 -44.87
CA LEU A 22 0.26 57.85 -45.70
C LEU A 22 0.03 56.99 -46.95
N GLU A 23 -0.94 56.06 -46.89
CA GLU A 23 -1.77 55.77 -48.05
C GLU A 23 -3.14 55.19 -47.64
N SER A 24 -4.19 55.87 -48.10
CA SER A 24 -5.59 55.59 -47.83
C SER A 24 -6.22 54.71 -48.90
N SER A 25 -7.06 53.80 -48.43
CA SER A 25 -8.35 53.37 -48.99
C SER A 25 -8.39 52.65 -50.36
N PHE A 26 -8.73 51.36 -50.32
CA PHE A 26 -9.85 50.78 -51.08
C PHE A 26 -10.24 49.43 -50.44
N VAL A 27 -11.35 49.37 -49.68
CA VAL A 27 -11.92 48.09 -49.20
C VAL A 27 -13.20 47.82 -49.98
N SER A 28 -13.22 46.68 -50.69
CA SER A 28 -14.33 46.25 -51.55
C SER A 28 -15.56 45.77 -50.72
N PRO A 29 -16.80 45.99 -51.19
CA PRO A 29 -18.05 45.63 -50.47
C PRO A 29 -18.22 44.13 -50.18
N ALA A 30 -17.43 43.27 -50.83
CA ALA A 30 -17.42 41.83 -50.60
C ALA A 30 -16.82 41.45 -49.23
N ALA A 31 -15.83 42.20 -48.74
CA ALA A 31 -15.19 41.93 -47.44
C ALA A 31 -16.13 42.23 -46.25
N ALA A 32 -17.02 43.21 -46.39
CA ALA A 32 -18.01 43.55 -45.37
C ALA A 32 -19.11 42.46 -45.24
N ARG A 33 -19.48 41.77 -46.33
CA ARG A 33 -20.47 40.69 -46.29
C ARG A 33 -19.91 39.35 -45.77
N LEU A 34 -18.62 39.08 -45.98
CA LEU A 34 -17.95 37.88 -45.42
C LEU A 34 -17.66 38.00 -43.92
N SER A 35 -17.39 39.21 -43.42
CA SER A 35 -17.21 39.50 -41.98
C SER A 35 -18.48 39.23 -41.15
N ALA A 36 -19.66 39.53 -41.71
CA ALA A 36 -20.95 39.34 -41.02
C ALA A 36 -21.35 37.86 -40.86
N CYS A 37 -21.01 36.99 -41.82
CA CYS A 37 -21.30 35.55 -41.73
C CYS A 37 -20.37 34.80 -40.76
N CYS A 38 -19.11 35.23 -40.61
CA CYS A 38 -18.17 34.61 -39.68
C CYS A 38 -18.40 35.00 -38.21
N HIS A 39 -19.03 36.15 -37.95
CA HIS A 39 -19.38 36.60 -36.59
C HIS A 39 -20.52 35.79 -35.95
N GLY A 40 -21.46 35.28 -36.76
CA GLY A 40 -22.55 34.41 -36.28
C GLY A 40 -22.05 33.03 -35.83
N GLY A 41 -21.15 32.42 -36.61
CA GLY A 41 -20.57 31.11 -36.30
C GLY A 41 -19.73 31.10 -35.01
N ALA A 42 -18.90 32.13 -34.79
CA ALA A 42 -18.11 32.26 -33.57
C ALA A 42 -19.01 32.44 -32.31
N LYS A 43 -20.07 33.25 -32.40
CA LYS A 43 -21.02 33.42 -31.29
C LYS A 43 -21.83 32.16 -31.01
N MET A 44 -22.25 31.43 -32.05
CA MET A 44 -22.97 30.16 -31.89
C MET A 44 -22.06 29.06 -31.33
N ALA A 45 -20.78 29.01 -31.71
CA ALA A 45 -19.80 28.08 -31.14
C ALA A 45 -19.51 28.39 -29.66
N VAL A 46 -19.38 29.68 -29.29
CA VAL A 46 -19.22 30.09 -27.89
C VAL A 46 -20.49 29.79 -27.07
N LEU A 47 -21.67 29.99 -27.64
CA LEU A 47 -22.94 29.66 -26.99
C LEU A 47 -23.09 28.13 -26.81
N ALA A 48 -22.77 27.33 -27.84
CA ALA A 48 -22.78 25.87 -27.76
C ALA A 48 -21.74 25.35 -26.77
N TYR A 49 -20.54 25.95 -26.73
CA TYR A 49 -19.51 25.65 -25.73
C TYR A 49 -19.98 26.00 -24.32
N ASN A 50 -20.63 27.16 -24.12
CA ASN A 50 -21.13 27.57 -22.81
C ASN A 50 -22.32 26.72 -22.35
N ILE A 51 -23.25 26.36 -23.24
CA ILE A 51 -24.36 25.44 -22.95
C ILE A 51 -23.81 24.05 -22.63
N GLY A 52 -22.89 23.52 -23.46
CA GLY A 52 -22.22 22.25 -23.21
C GLY A 52 -21.43 22.26 -21.90
N LYS A 53 -20.73 23.35 -21.56
CA LYS A 53 -20.03 23.53 -20.28
C LYS A 53 -20.99 23.57 -19.10
N LEU A 54 -22.14 24.24 -19.24
CA LEU A 54 -23.19 24.29 -18.23
C LEU A 54 -23.81 22.90 -18.00
N GLU A 55 -24.11 22.17 -19.07
CA GLU A 55 -24.69 20.84 -19.03
C GLU A 55 -23.70 19.81 -18.46
N ILE A 56 -22.44 19.82 -18.89
CA ILE A 56 -21.37 19.01 -18.32
C ILE A 56 -21.18 19.34 -16.84
N ASN A 57 -21.10 20.62 -16.45
CA ASN A 57 -20.95 21.01 -15.04
C ASN A 57 -22.18 20.67 -14.19
N GLN A 58 -23.37 20.57 -14.78
CA GLN A 58 -24.57 20.16 -14.06
C GLN A 58 -24.50 18.67 -13.66
N TYR A 59 -23.98 17.80 -14.52
CA TYR A 59 -23.82 16.37 -14.23
C TYR A 59 -22.49 16.05 -13.52
N PHE A 60 -21.38 16.66 -13.93
CA PHE A 60 -20.05 16.54 -13.32
C PHE A 60 -19.84 17.61 -12.26
N ASN A 61 -20.66 17.58 -11.21
CA ASN A 61 -20.46 18.42 -10.04
C ASN A 61 -19.96 17.61 -8.84
N ILE A 62 -19.32 18.31 -7.89
CA ILE A 62 -18.76 17.72 -6.67
C ILE A 62 -19.82 16.99 -5.84
N LYS A 63 -21.08 17.45 -5.84
CA LYS A 63 -22.16 16.81 -5.08
C LYS A 63 -22.49 15.43 -5.66
N ASN A 64 -22.60 15.31 -6.98
CA ASN A 64 -22.83 14.04 -7.67
C ASN A 64 -21.65 13.09 -7.48
N ALA A 65 -20.41 13.59 -7.58
CA ALA A 65 -19.22 12.79 -7.32
C ALA A 65 -19.18 12.27 -5.88
N LYS A 66 -19.48 13.12 -4.89
CA LYS A 66 -19.60 12.73 -3.47
C LYS A 66 -20.69 11.67 -3.28
N PHE A 67 -21.86 11.87 -3.90
CA PHE A 67 -22.97 10.92 -3.80
C PHE A 67 -22.62 9.55 -4.41
N LEU A 68 -22.03 9.53 -5.60
CA LEU A 68 -21.58 8.31 -6.26
C LEU A 68 -20.51 7.60 -5.44
N ALA A 69 -19.52 8.33 -4.91
CA ALA A 69 -18.46 7.77 -4.07
C ALA A 69 -19.02 7.15 -2.79
N VAL A 70 -19.94 7.84 -2.09
CA VAL A 70 -20.58 7.30 -0.87
C VAL A 70 -21.40 6.05 -1.20
N THR A 71 -22.16 6.07 -2.30
CA THR A 71 -22.94 4.92 -2.75
C THR A 71 -22.04 3.72 -3.05
N ALA A 72 -20.94 3.95 -3.77
CA ALA A 72 -19.95 2.91 -4.07
C ALA A 72 -19.33 2.33 -2.79
N VAL A 73 -18.90 3.17 -1.84
CA VAL A 73 -18.33 2.72 -0.57
C VAL A 73 -19.33 1.86 0.20
N VAL A 74 -20.60 2.25 0.29
CA VAL A 74 -21.64 1.48 0.98
C VAL A 74 -21.88 0.14 0.30
N LEU A 75 -22.06 0.13 -1.03
CA LEU A 75 -22.29 -1.09 -1.80
C LEU A 75 -21.12 -2.08 -1.68
N LEU A 76 -19.89 -1.59 -1.83
CA LEU A 76 -18.70 -2.42 -1.68
C LEU A 76 -18.56 -2.95 -0.26
N THR A 77 -18.80 -2.12 0.77
CA THR A 77 -18.74 -2.57 2.18
C THR A 77 -19.75 -3.69 2.44
N VAL A 78 -21.00 -3.54 1.97
CA VAL A 78 -22.05 -4.55 2.14
C VAL A 78 -21.71 -5.83 1.37
N PHE A 79 -21.31 -5.70 0.10
CA PHE A 79 -20.97 -6.84 -0.75
C PHE A 79 -19.80 -7.65 -0.17
N HIS A 80 -18.71 -6.99 0.20
CA HIS A 80 -17.55 -7.66 0.78
C HIS A 80 -17.85 -8.25 2.16
N SER A 81 -18.64 -7.57 3.00
CA SER A 81 -19.06 -8.12 4.29
C SER A 81 -19.92 -9.38 4.12
N ALA A 82 -20.86 -9.37 3.17
CA ALA A 82 -21.68 -10.53 2.84
C ALA A 82 -20.83 -11.68 2.27
N SER A 83 -19.97 -11.39 1.31
CA SER A 83 -19.03 -12.36 0.72
C SER A 83 -18.16 -13.01 1.80
N ARG A 84 -17.67 -12.23 2.76
CA ARG A 84 -16.88 -12.74 3.89
C ARG A 84 -17.70 -13.61 4.83
N HIS A 85 -18.92 -13.19 5.17
CA HIS A 85 -19.79 -13.92 6.08
C HIS A 85 -20.23 -15.27 5.51
N TYR A 86 -20.61 -15.31 4.22
CA TYR A 86 -21.04 -16.54 3.55
C TYR A 86 -19.88 -17.39 3.00
N GLY A 87 -18.74 -16.78 2.68
CA GLY A 87 -17.57 -17.47 2.13
C GLY A 87 -16.82 -18.35 3.14
N GLY A 88 -16.93 -18.07 4.43
CA GLY A 88 -16.47 -18.95 5.53
C GLY A 88 -14.96 -19.18 5.66
N SER A 89 -14.16 -18.87 4.64
CA SER A 89 -12.70 -19.02 4.65
C SER A 89 -12.05 -17.89 5.42
N ASP A 90 -11.03 -18.16 6.24
CA ASP A 90 -10.26 -17.11 6.91
C ASP A 90 -9.07 -16.61 6.05
N THR A 91 -8.26 -15.67 6.56
CA THR A 91 -7.09 -15.17 5.81
C THR A 91 -5.99 -16.22 5.69
N CYS A 92 -6.06 -17.31 6.46
CA CYS A 92 -5.12 -18.41 6.43
C CYS A 92 -5.50 -19.46 5.39
N ASP A 93 -6.79 -19.74 5.26
CA ASP A 93 -7.34 -20.54 4.17
C ASP A 93 -6.99 -19.91 2.82
N TRP A 94 -7.15 -18.59 2.68
CA TRP A 94 -6.77 -17.88 1.46
C TRP A 94 -5.28 -17.97 1.15
N LEU A 95 -4.43 -17.78 2.17
CA LEU A 95 -2.98 -17.94 2.05
C LEU A 95 -2.59 -19.32 1.49
N LEU A 96 -3.24 -20.36 1.99
CA LEU A 96 -2.90 -21.75 1.69
C LEU A 96 -3.55 -22.27 0.41
N SER A 97 -4.63 -21.65 -0.06
CA SER A 97 -5.44 -22.13 -1.18
C SER A 97 -5.02 -21.56 -2.53
N SER A 98 -5.00 -20.23 -2.65
CA SER A 98 -4.89 -19.60 -3.96
C SER A 98 -4.15 -18.26 -4.02
N GLY A 99 -3.61 -17.97 -5.20
CA GLY A 99 -2.90 -16.73 -5.49
C GLY A 99 -2.50 -16.63 -6.96
N ARG A 100 -1.67 -15.63 -7.27
CA ARG A 100 -1.10 -15.39 -8.60
C ARG A 100 0.30 -14.79 -8.50
N PHE A 101 1.09 -14.89 -9.58
CA PHE A 101 2.29 -14.09 -9.68
C PHE A 101 1.99 -12.63 -10.07
N LEU A 102 2.64 -11.69 -9.38
CA LEU A 102 2.80 -10.30 -9.77
C LEU A 102 4.16 -10.16 -10.45
N GLY A 103 4.17 -10.00 -11.77
CA GLY A 103 5.40 -10.09 -12.56
C GLY A 103 5.97 -11.51 -12.54
N GLU A 104 7.30 -11.66 -12.53
CA GLU A 104 7.94 -12.97 -12.69
C GLU A 104 8.18 -13.74 -11.39
N ASN A 105 8.34 -13.05 -10.24
CA ASN A 105 8.90 -13.67 -9.03
C ASN A 105 8.17 -13.33 -7.72
N VAL A 106 7.05 -12.60 -7.76
CA VAL A 106 6.34 -12.18 -6.54
C VAL A 106 5.00 -12.88 -6.46
N TRP A 107 4.86 -13.83 -5.52
CA TRP A 107 3.57 -14.48 -5.28
C TRP A 107 2.65 -13.59 -4.45
N GLN A 108 1.39 -13.47 -4.89
CA GLN A 108 0.33 -12.72 -4.21
C GLN A 108 -0.85 -13.65 -3.93
N PRO A 109 -1.05 -14.06 -2.67
CA PRO A 109 -2.27 -14.76 -2.27
C PRO A 109 -3.50 -13.88 -2.47
N TYR A 110 -4.65 -14.46 -2.79
CA TYR A 110 -5.86 -13.65 -2.90
C TYR A 110 -6.36 -13.21 -1.53
N GLY A 111 -6.65 -11.91 -1.37
CA GLY A 111 -7.31 -11.37 -0.17
C GLY A 111 -6.42 -11.11 1.06
N CYS A 112 -5.12 -11.44 1.01
CA CYS A 112 -4.19 -11.09 2.08
C CYS A 112 -2.77 -10.79 1.58
N MET A 113 -1.98 -10.14 2.42
CA MET A 113 -0.62 -9.69 2.13
C MET A 113 0.41 -10.57 2.84
N LEU A 114 1.38 -11.09 2.09
CA LEU A 114 2.53 -11.84 2.63
C LEU A 114 3.54 -10.92 3.30
N HIS A 115 4.09 -11.32 4.44
CA HIS A 115 5.31 -10.72 4.98
C HIS A 115 6.54 -11.42 4.41
N LYS A 116 7.55 -10.64 4.00
CA LYS A 116 8.85 -11.15 3.57
C LYS A 116 9.77 -11.25 4.78
N TYR A 117 9.93 -12.47 5.28
CA TYR A 117 10.73 -12.76 6.47
C TYR A 117 12.23 -12.59 6.23
N LYS A 118 12.89 -11.94 7.20
CA LYS A 118 14.35 -12.04 7.37
C LYS A 118 14.70 -13.30 8.17
N SER A 119 15.91 -13.80 8.00
CA SER A 119 16.44 -14.93 8.76
C SER A 119 16.32 -14.73 10.29
N THR A 120 16.61 -13.51 10.78
CA THR A 120 16.48 -13.18 12.20
C THR A 120 15.03 -13.28 12.72
N GLU A 121 14.06 -12.87 11.91
CA GLU A 121 12.63 -12.95 12.24
C GLU A 121 12.14 -14.41 12.21
N ALA A 122 12.55 -15.17 11.20
CA ALA A 122 12.24 -16.60 11.10
C ALA A 122 12.78 -17.37 12.31
N LYS A 123 14.06 -17.16 12.68
CA LYS A 123 14.68 -17.74 13.87
C LYS A 123 13.95 -17.37 15.15
N LEU A 124 13.57 -16.09 15.31
CA LEU A 124 12.82 -15.63 16.49
C LEU A 124 11.45 -16.30 16.61
N CYS A 125 10.71 -16.41 15.50
CA CYS A 125 9.40 -17.06 15.49
C CYS A 125 9.47 -18.57 15.80
N LEU A 126 10.48 -19.23 15.25
CA LEU A 126 10.62 -20.69 15.30
C LEU A 126 11.44 -21.18 16.50
N LYS A 127 11.94 -20.26 17.33
CA LYS A 127 12.76 -20.58 18.51
C LYS A 127 12.17 -21.74 19.32
N GLU A 128 13.01 -22.73 19.61
CA GLU A 128 12.67 -23.96 20.37
C GLU A 128 11.54 -24.81 19.76
N LYS A 129 11.16 -24.56 18.50
CA LYS A 129 10.16 -25.37 17.80
C LYS A 129 10.82 -26.46 16.99
N ARG A 130 10.09 -27.57 16.89
CA ARG A 130 10.42 -28.73 16.06
C ARG A 130 9.51 -28.79 14.85
N ILE A 131 10.08 -28.87 13.66
CA ILE A 131 9.40 -28.97 12.38
C ILE A 131 9.75 -30.31 11.74
N ALA A 132 8.77 -31.00 11.15
CA ALA A 132 8.98 -32.24 10.41
C ALA A 132 8.42 -32.11 9.00
N PHE A 133 9.28 -32.25 8.00
CA PHE A 133 8.92 -32.41 6.59
C PHE A 133 8.97 -33.89 6.24
N VAL A 134 7.87 -34.45 5.73
CA VAL A 134 7.70 -35.90 5.54
C VAL A 134 7.25 -36.15 4.11
N GLY A 135 8.04 -36.89 3.32
CA GLY A 135 7.64 -37.16 1.95
C GLY A 135 8.75 -37.63 1.03
N ASP A 136 8.56 -37.34 -0.26
CA ASP A 136 9.49 -37.65 -1.33
C ASP A 136 10.47 -36.48 -1.64
N SER A 137 11.11 -36.53 -2.81
CA SER A 137 12.09 -35.54 -3.23
C SER A 137 11.52 -34.13 -3.40
N ARG A 138 10.21 -33.98 -3.64
CA ARG A 138 9.54 -32.68 -3.77
C ARG A 138 9.38 -32.00 -2.42
N ILE A 139 9.00 -32.77 -1.40
CA ILE A 139 8.95 -32.29 -0.01
C ILE A 139 10.35 -31.98 0.51
N ARG A 140 11.36 -32.75 0.11
CA ARG A 140 12.76 -32.42 0.40
C ARG A 140 13.19 -31.08 -0.19
N GLN A 141 12.76 -30.77 -1.42
CA GLN A 141 13.03 -29.48 -2.06
C GLN A 141 12.36 -28.32 -1.34
N LEU A 142 11.12 -28.51 -0.88
CA LEU A 142 10.42 -27.53 -0.05
C LEU A 142 11.13 -27.32 1.29
N PHE A 143 11.55 -28.40 1.96
CA PHE A 143 12.37 -28.35 3.17
C PHE A 143 13.65 -27.54 2.97
N GLN A 144 14.38 -27.76 1.87
CA GLN A 144 15.59 -27.01 1.54
C GLN A 144 15.34 -25.51 1.38
N SER A 145 14.27 -25.11 0.67
CA SER A 145 13.90 -23.68 0.57
C SER A 145 13.51 -23.11 1.93
N PHE A 146 12.81 -23.88 2.76
CA PHE A 146 12.42 -23.47 4.10
C PHE A 146 13.62 -23.25 5.04
N ILE A 147 14.59 -24.16 5.08
CA ILE A 147 15.78 -23.99 5.94
C ILE A 147 16.69 -22.85 5.45
N LYS A 148 16.75 -22.57 4.13
CA LYS A 148 17.44 -21.39 3.58
C LYS A 148 16.83 -20.07 4.08
N MET A 149 15.51 -20.03 4.33
CA MET A 149 14.87 -18.85 4.94
C MET A 149 15.30 -18.65 6.40
N ILE A 150 15.59 -19.74 7.12
CA ILE A 150 16.06 -19.70 8.51
C ILE A 150 17.55 -19.34 8.56
N ASN A 151 18.35 -19.98 7.72
CA ASN A 151 19.79 -19.77 7.62
C ASN A 151 20.22 -19.81 6.14
N PRO A 152 20.45 -18.64 5.51
CA PRO A 152 20.79 -18.54 4.09
C PRO A 152 22.11 -19.21 3.69
N ASP A 153 23.03 -19.40 4.64
CA ASP A 153 24.37 -19.96 4.37
C ASP A 153 24.36 -21.50 4.28
N VAL A 154 23.21 -22.12 4.59
CA VAL A 154 23.04 -23.57 4.52
C VAL A 154 23.08 -24.03 3.06
N LYS A 155 24.11 -24.83 2.76
CA LYS A 155 24.19 -25.56 1.50
C LYS A 155 23.23 -26.75 1.55
N GLU A 156 22.82 -27.26 0.39
CA GLU A 156 22.03 -28.50 0.36
C GLU A 156 22.86 -29.65 0.94
N VAL A 157 22.44 -30.14 2.12
CA VAL A 157 23.12 -31.23 2.85
C VAL A 157 22.29 -32.51 2.75
N GLY A 158 22.96 -33.66 2.78
CA GLY A 158 22.34 -34.98 2.92
C GLY A 158 22.29 -35.78 1.62
N ASN A 159 22.25 -37.10 1.76
CA ASN A 159 22.12 -38.00 0.63
C ASN A 159 20.71 -37.96 0.03
N LYS A 160 20.58 -38.45 -1.20
CA LYS A 160 19.26 -38.70 -1.79
C LYS A 160 18.59 -39.87 -1.08
N HIS A 161 17.28 -39.73 -0.84
CA HIS A 161 16.42 -40.78 -0.28
C HIS A 161 16.70 -41.17 1.18
N GLU A 162 17.25 -40.24 1.97
CA GLU A 162 17.54 -40.45 3.39
C GLU A 162 16.91 -39.35 4.25
N ASN A 163 16.80 -39.60 5.56
CA ASN A 163 16.40 -38.59 6.53
C ASN A 163 17.51 -37.54 6.67
N ILE A 164 17.14 -36.26 6.72
CA ILE A 164 18.09 -35.14 6.78
C ILE A 164 17.72 -34.27 7.99
N PRO A 165 18.50 -34.32 9.09
CA PRO A 165 18.29 -33.43 10.22
C PRO A 165 18.86 -32.04 9.91
N PHE A 166 18.18 -30.99 10.36
CA PHE A 166 18.70 -29.63 10.41
C PHE A 166 18.50 -29.05 11.80
N VAL A 167 19.58 -28.52 12.37
CA VAL A 167 19.57 -27.84 13.67
C VAL A 167 20.26 -26.51 13.53
N ASP A 168 19.57 -25.41 13.85
CA ASP A 168 20.17 -24.10 13.95
C ASP A 168 20.66 -23.88 15.39
N GLY A 169 21.99 -23.88 15.58
CA GLY A 169 22.59 -23.81 16.92
C GLY A 169 22.24 -22.54 17.70
N ASP A 170 22.07 -21.41 17.01
CA ASP A 170 21.80 -20.12 17.64
C ASP A 170 20.38 -20.00 18.19
N SER A 171 19.40 -20.60 17.49
CA SER A 171 17.97 -20.47 17.80
C SER A 171 17.34 -21.76 18.35
N SER A 172 18.12 -22.85 18.43
CA SER A 172 17.66 -24.19 18.82
C SER A 172 16.45 -24.66 18.00
N VAL A 173 16.32 -24.18 16.76
CA VAL A 173 15.30 -24.63 15.81
C VAL A 173 15.71 -25.98 15.28
N VAL A 174 14.81 -26.96 15.34
CA VAL A 174 15.01 -28.29 14.77
C VAL A 174 14.04 -28.49 13.62
N SER A 175 14.55 -28.70 12.42
CA SER A 175 13.75 -29.01 11.24
C SER A 175 14.27 -30.31 10.63
N ASP A 176 13.47 -31.37 10.66
CA ASP A 176 13.86 -32.68 10.15
C ASP A 176 13.15 -32.94 8.82
N PHE A 177 13.87 -33.38 7.79
CA PHE A 177 13.28 -34.04 6.63
C PHE A 177 13.30 -35.55 6.83
N LEU A 178 12.15 -36.19 6.69
CA LEU A 178 11.96 -37.63 6.84
C LEU A 178 11.52 -38.24 5.51
N TRP A 179 12.30 -39.20 5.01
CA TRP A 179 12.05 -39.86 3.74
C TRP A 179 10.97 -40.93 3.88
N TYR A 180 9.74 -40.54 3.53
CA TYR A 180 8.57 -41.42 3.46
C TYR A 180 7.83 -41.12 2.15
N ALA A 181 8.38 -41.63 1.06
CA ALA A 181 7.93 -41.27 -0.29
C ALA A 181 6.54 -41.82 -0.67
N GLU A 182 6.02 -42.78 0.09
CA GLU A 182 4.70 -43.39 -0.11
C GLU A 182 3.86 -43.37 1.17
N VAL A 183 2.55 -43.32 1.00
CA VAL A 183 1.61 -43.50 2.11
C VAL A 183 1.44 -45.00 2.35
N ASN A 184 2.30 -45.54 3.22
CA ASN A 184 2.34 -46.96 3.59
C ASN A 184 2.41 -47.16 5.11
N ASN A 185 2.58 -48.42 5.55
CA ASN A 185 2.65 -48.75 6.98
C ASN A 185 3.82 -48.07 7.71
N SER A 186 4.95 -47.85 7.05
CA SER A 186 6.10 -47.16 7.66
C SER A 186 5.78 -45.70 7.97
N LEU A 187 5.09 -45.00 7.06
CA LEU A 187 4.60 -43.64 7.34
C LEU A 187 3.59 -43.64 8.49
N LYS A 188 2.66 -44.62 8.49
CA LYS A 188 1.67 -44.76 9.55
C LYS A 188 2.32 -44.97 10.92
N GLU A 189 3.30 -45.85 11.03
CA GLU A 189 4.07 -46.10 12.26
C GLU A 189 4.78 -44.83 12.74
N GLN A 190 5.37 -44.07 11.82
CA GLN A 190 5.99 -42.79 12.15
C GLN A 190 4.99 -41.79 12.74
N LEU A 191 3.81 -41.66 12.14
CA LEU A 191 2.74 -40.78 12.65
C LEU A 191 2.19 -41.27 14.00
N LEU A 192 2.07 -42.58 14.19
CA LEU A 192 1.67 -43.18 15.46
C LEU A 192 2.70 -42.92 16.57
N SER A 193 4.00 -42.93 16.24
CA SER A 193 5.05 -42.62 17.21
C SER A 193 4.93 -41.21 17.81
N TRP A 194 4.38 -40.24 17.06
CA TRP A 194 4.12 -38.89 17.54
C TRP A 194 2.79 -38.72 18.28
N THR A 195 1.83 -39.62 18.06
CA THR A 195 0.55 -39.58 18.81
C THR A 195 0.68 -40.29 20.14
N GLU A 196 1.18 -41.53 20.13
CA GLU A 196 1.13 -42.49 21.23
C GLU A 196 2.48 -42.75 21.89
N GLY A 197 3.59 -42.43 21.20
CA GLY A 197 4.94 -42.66 21.69
C GLY A 197 5.47 -41.60 22.65
N SER A 198 6.65 -41.89 23.21
CA SER A 198 7.46 -40.96 24.04
C SER A 198 8.29 -39.96 23.22
N ALA A 199 8.22 -40.04 21.88
CA ALA A 199 8.96 -39.17 20.99
C ALA A 199 8.50 -37.70 21.11
N SER A 200 9.46 -36.77 21.10
CA SER A 200 9.17 -35.34 21.09
C SER A 200 8.36 -34.96 19.84
N LYS A 201 7.14 -34.45 20.07
CA LYS A 201 6.16 -34.16 19.02
C LYS A 201 6.56 -32.90 18.25
N PRO A 202 6.58 -32.93 16.90
CA PRO A 202 6.79 -31.72 16.11
C PRO A 202 5.65 -30.73 16.33
N HIS A 203 5.97 -29.44 16.36
CA HIS A 203 4.99 -28.36 16.40
C HIS A 203 4.33 -28.17 15.04
N PHE A 204 5.11 -28.37 13.98
CA PHE A 204 4.66 -28.28 12.59
C PHE A 204 5.01 -29.57 11.85
N ILE A 205 4.03 -30.14 11.15
CA ILE A 205 4.19 -31.38 10.38
C ILE A 205 3.73 -31.10 8.94
N ILE A 206 4.63 -31.22 7.97
CA ILE A 206 4.38 -30.97 6.56
C ILE A 206 4.53 -32.29 5.81
N ILE A 207 3.45 -32.82 5.25
CA ILE A 207 3.41 -34.16 4.65
C ILE A 207 3.02 -34.06 3.18
N GLY A 208 3.72 -34.77 2.30
CA GLY A 208 3.28 -34.96 0.92
C GLY A 208 3.93 -36.19 0.29
N ALA A 209 3.09 -37.07 -0.27
CA ALA A 209 3.54 -38.30 -0.90
C ALA A 209 2.49 -38.78 -1.89
N ALA A 210 2.88 -39.07 -3.13
CA ALA A 210 2.05 -39.76 -4.12
C ALA A 210 2.84 -40.10 -5.39
N THR A 211 3.79 -39.26 -5.80
CA THR A 211 4.53 -39.46 -7.07
C THR A 211 5.25 -40.80 -7.13
N TRP A 212 5.76 -41.28 -6.01
CA TRP A 212 6.37 -42.61 -5.90
C TRP A 212 5.37 -43.74 -6.04
N SER A 213 4.18 -43.64 -5.45
CA SER A 213 3.13 -44.65 -5.64
C SER A 213 2.66 -44.71 -7.10
N ILE A 214 2.57 -43.57 -7.78
CA ILE A 214 2.30 -43.53 -9.23
C ILE A 214 3.43 -44.23 -10.01
N LYS A 215 4.68 -43.88 -9.69
CA LYS A 215 5.86 -44.40 -10.38
C LYS A 215 6.02 -45.92 -10.22
N LEU A 216 6.02 -46.40 -8.98
CA LEU A 216 6.28 -47.81 -8.64
C LEU A 216 5.20 -48.75 -9.16
N HIS A 217 3.97 -48.25 -9.27
CA HIS A 217 2.84 -49.03 -9.77
C HIS A 217 2.46 -48.68 -11.22
N ASN A 218 3.33 -47.96 -11.94
CA ASN A 218 3.14 -47.63 -13.35
C ASN A 218 1.79 -46.95 -13.67
N GLY A 219 1.32 -46.05 -12.80
CA GLY A 219 0.07 -45.30 -12.99
C GLY A 219 -1.21 -46.15 -12.94
N LYS A 220 -1.16 -47.39 -12.44
CA LYS A 220 -2.32 -48.28 -12.37
C LYS A 220 -3.40 -47.78 -11.41
N THR A 221 -4.66 -47.99 -11.79
CA THR A 221 -5.83 -47.56 -10.99
C THR A 221 -5.93 -48.33 -9.67
N GLU A 222 -5.50 -49.59 -9.61
CA GLU A 222 -5.46 -50.38 -8.37
C GLU A 222 -4.59 -49.69 -7.31
N ALA A 223 -3.47 -49.09 -7.71
CA ALA A 223 -2.59 -48.37 -6.79
C ALA A 223 -3.24 -47.09 -6.25
N LEU A 224 -4.06 -46.40 -7.04
CA LEU A 224 -4.85 -45.26 -6.58
C LEU A 224 -5.88 -45.68 -5.52
N PHE A 225 -6.53 -46.83 -5.69
CA PHE A 225 -7.44 -47.37 -4.67
C PHE A 225 -6.71 -47.73 -3.37
N GLN A 226 -5.54 -48.37 -3.48
CA GLN A 226 -4.69 -48.67 -2.31
C GLN A 226 -4.20 -47.40 -1.62
N TYR A 227 -3.76 -46.41 -2.38
CA TYR A 227 -3.37 -45.09 -1.86
C TYR A 227 -4.52 -44.44 -1.08
N LYS A 228 -5.75 -44.47 -1.61
CA LYS A 228 -6.93 -43.96 -0.90
C LYS A 228 -7.23 -44.75 0.38
N ALA A 229 -7.10 -46.07 0.36
CA ALA A 229 -7.28 -46.90 1.55
C ALA A 229 -6.24 -46.57 2.63
N ASN A 230 -4.98 -46.41 2.24
CA ASN A 230 -3.88 -46.05 3.15
C ASN A 230 -4.06 -44.65 3.74
N LEU A 231 -4.49 -43.67 2.94
CA LEU A 231 -4.87 -42.35 3.44
C LEU A 231 -6.01 -42.42 4.47
N THR A 232 -7.01 -43.25 4.20
CA THR A 232 -8.13 -43.46 5.13
C THR A 232 -7.61 -44.04 6.45
N ALA A 233 -6.67 -44.99 6.38
CA ALA A 233 -6.08 -45.62 7.55
C ALA A 233 -5.22 -44.68 8.43
N ILE A 234 -4.72 -43.56 7.89
CA ILE A 234 -3.96 -42.55 8.66
C ILE A 234 -4.79 -41.30 9.01
N SER A 235 -5.98 -41.11 8.42
CA SER A 235 -6.80 -39.90 8.56
C SER A 235 -7.07 -39.55 10.02
N ASP A 236 -7.56 -40.51 10.82
CA ASP A 236 -7.81 -40.30 12.26
C ASP A 236 -6.52 -39.99 13.05
N THR A 237 -5.38 -40.53 12.62
CA THR A 237 -4.09 -40.27 13.27
C THR A 237 -3.64 -38.84 13.01
N LEU A 238 -3.81 -38.35 11.76
CA LEU A 238 -3.52 -36.97 11.40
C LEU A 238 -4.44 -35.98 12.13
N GLU A 239 -5.73 -36.29 12.26
CA GLU A 239 -6.69 -35.47 13.03
C GLU A 239 -6.32 -35.39 14.52
N LYS A 240 -5.86 -36.49 15.12
CA LYS A 240 -5.33 -36.50 16.50
C LYS A 240 -4.06 -35.66 16.63
N LEU A 241 -3.14 -35.75 15.66
CA LEU A 241 -1.93 -34.90 15.65
C LEU A 241 -2.30 -33.43 15.55
N ALA A 242 -3.28 -33.11 14.71
CA ALA A 242 -3.75 -31.75 14.46
C ALA A 242 -4.45 -31.09 15.66
N GLU A 243 -4.64 -31.80 16.79
CA GLU A 243 -5.09 -31.20 18.05
C GLU A 243 -4.01 -30.42 18.79
N ARG A 244 -2.73 -30.76 18.56
CA ARG A 244 -1.59 -30.17 19.28
C ARG A 244 -0.49 -29.66 18.36
N SER A 245 -0.47 -30.12 17.12
CA SER A 245 0.47 -29.72 16.07
C SER A 245 -0.29 -29.09 14.92
N GLU A 246 0.36 -28.22 14.15
CA GLU A 246 -0.19 -27.78 12.87
C GLU A 246 0.23 -28.77 11.77
N VAL A 247 -0.75 -29.43 11.15
CA VAL A 247 -0.53 -30.48 10.15
C VAL A 247 -0.92 -29.94 8.77
N TYR A 248 0.04 -29.97 7.85
CA TYR A 248 -0.11 -29.55 6.47
C TYR A 248 -0.01 -30.76 5.53
N TRP A 249 -1.00 -30.95 4.67
CA TRP A 249 -0.94 -31.86 3.54
C TRP A 249 -0.60 -31.08 2.27
N VAL A 250 0.56 -31.35 1.69
CA VAL A 250 1.03 -30.71 0.46
C VAL A 250 0.42 -31.45 -0.73
N LEU A 251 -0.43 -30.74 -1.48
CA LEU A 251 -0.94 -31.25 -2.73
C LEU A 251 0.20 -31.39 -3.73
N GLN A 252 0.15 -32.45 -4.52
CA GLN A 252 1.17 -32.72 -5.51
C GLN A 252 1.10 -31.67 -6.62
N ASP A 253 2.21 -30.98 -6.86
CA ASP A 253 2.27 -30.00 -7.94
C ASP A 253 2.28 -30.70 -9.32
N PRO A 254 1.96 -29.99 -10.41
CA PRO A 254 2.01 -30.57 -11.75
C PRO A 254 3.42 -31.01 -12.14
N VAL A 255 3.49 -31.72 -13.25
CA VAL A 255 4.73 -32.16 -13.91
C VAL A 255 4.77 -31.63 -15.34
N TYR A 256 5.97 -31.35 -15.84
CA TYR A 256 6.16 -31.03 -17.25
C TYR A 256 6.48 -32.33 -18.00
N GLU A 257 5.42 -32.93 -18.54
CA GLU A 257 5.44 -34.32 -19.05
C GLU A 257 6.49 -34.55 -20.13
N ASP A 258 6.71 -33.58 -21.02
CA ASP A 258 7.67 -33.67 -22.12
C ASP A 258 9.13 -33.73 -21.64
N ALA A 259 9.43 -33.18 -20.46
CA ALA A 259 10.77 -33.21 -19.87
C ALA A 259 11.00 -34.39 -18.92
N LEU A 260 9.98 -35.23 -18.68
CA LEU A 260 10.13 -36.40 -17.82
C LEU A 260 10.98 -37.47 -18.50
N SER A 261 11.95 -38.01 -17.76
CA SER A 261 12.70 -39.21 -18.17
C SER A 261 11.75 -40.39 -18.42
N GLU A 262 12.14 -41.35 -19.28
CA GLU A 262 11.36 -42.58 -19.52
C GLU A 262 10.91 -43.28 -18.23
N SER A 263 11.78 -43.32 -17.21
CA SER A 263 11.49 -43.94 -15.90
C SER A 263 10.40 -43.24 -15.07
N ARG A 264 9.93 -42.07 -15.52
CA ARG A 264 8.94 -41.22 -14.83
C ARG A 264 7.72 -40.90 -15.69
N LYS A 265 7.66 -41.36 -16.94
CA LYS A 265 6.55 -41.03 -17.87
C LYS A 265 5.17 -41.48 -17.41
N MET A 266 5.09 -42.45 -16.51
CA MET A 266 3.83 -42.86 -15.89
C MET A 266 3.24 -41.79 -14.94
N ILE A 267 4.04 -40.82 -14.49
CA ILE A 267 3.59 -39.71 -13.66
C ILE A 267 3.00 -38.64 -14.58
N THR A 268 1.73 -38.76 -14.94
CA THR A 268 1.03 -37.76 -15.75
C THR A 268 0.29 -36.76 -14.88
N ASN A 269 -0.04 -35.58 -15.42
CA ASN A 269 -0.85 -34.60 -14.70
C ASN A 269 -2.26 -35.13 -14.38
N GLU A 270 -2.81 -36.01 -15.21
CA GLU A 270 -4.05 -36.72 -14.92
C GLU A 270 -3.94 -37.56 -13.65
N GLN A 271 -2.86 -38.36 -13.52
CA GLN A 271 -2.59 -39.14 -12.30
C GLN A 271 -2.43 -38.22 -11.08
N ILE A 272 -1.67 -37.13 -11.21
CA ILE A 272 -1.50 -36.13 -10.14
C ILE A 272 -2.85 -35.57 -9.68
N ILE A 273 -3.74 -35.23 -10.60
CA ILE A 273 -5.10 -34.73 -10.27
C ILE A 273 -5.90 -35.80 -9.53
N LEU A 274 -5.87 -37.06 -9.99
CA LEU A 274 -6.59 -38.17 -9.34
C LEU A 274 -6.10 -38.42 -7.90
N TYR A 275 -4.79 -38.43 -7.69
CA TYR A 275 -4.19 -38.63 -6.36
C TYR A 275 -4.47 -37.43 -5.42
N ASN A 276 -4.42 -36.20 -5.92
CA ASN A 276 -4.81 -35.02 -5.15
C ASN A 276 -6.30 -35.07 -4.77
N LYS A 277 -7.18 -35.47 -5.69
CA LYS A 277 -8.61 -35.65 -5.41
C LYS A 277 -8.84 -36.73 -4.36
N ALA A 278 -8.08 -37.83 -4.39
CA ALA A 278 -8.12 -38.86 -3.36
C ALA A 278 -7.68 -38.32 -2.00
N ALA A 279 -6.60 -37.54 -1.93
CA ALA A 279 -6.15 -36.89 -0.70
C ALA A 279 -7.19 -35.92 -0.12
N ILE A 280 -7.70 -35.00 -0.94
CA ILE A 280 -8.71 -34.01 -0.53
C ILE A 280 -9.97 -34.72 -0.03
N SER A 281 -10.51 -35.66 -0.80
CA SER A 281 -11.76 -36.35 -0.43
C SER A 281 -11.64 -37.21 0.84
N THR A 282 -10.43 -37.61 1.23
CA THR A 282 -10.20 -38.49 2.38
C THR A 282 -9.78 -37.73 3.63
N LEU A 283 -8.97 -36.68 3.49
CA LEU A 283 -8.40 -35.91 4.60
C LEU A 283 -9.18 -34.63 4.91
N ASN A 284 -10.01 -34.14 4.00
CA ASN A 284 -10.89 -32.99 4.27
C ASN A 284 -12.12 -33.43 5.07
N THR A 285 -11.90 -33.73 6.34
CA THR A 285 -12.95 -34.16 7.26
C THR A 285 -13.81 -32.97 7.71
N SER A 286 -14.95 -33.26 8.35
CA SER A 286 -15.81 -32.22 8.94
C SER A 286 -15.11 -31.36 10.00
N LYS A 287 -14.01 -31.87 10.60
CA LYS A 287 -13.22 -31.16 11.61
C LYS A 287 -12.22 -30.17 11.01
N LYS A 288 -11.88 -30.30 9.72
CA LYS A 288 -10.96 -29.44 8.95
C LYS A 288 -9.63 -29.11 9.69
N LYS A 289 -9.08 -30.05 10.45
CA LYS A 289 -7.85 -29.78 11.23
C LYS A 289 -6.57 -29.95 10.39
N VAL A 290 -6.61 -30.79 9.36
CA VAL A 290 -5.51 -30.92 8.38
C VAL A 290 -5.63 -29.81 7.35
N LYS A 291 -4.59 -28.99 7.22
CA LYS A 291 -4.54 -27.86 6.30
C LYS A 291 -3.94 -28.30 4.96
N PHE A 292 -4.52 -27.89 3.83
CA PHE A 292 -3.95 -28.20 2.52
C PHE A 292 -3.07 -27.07 2.02
N LEU A 293 -1.83 -27.37 1.61
CA LEU A 293 -0.96 -26.41 0.94
C LEU A 293 -1.19 -26.49 -0.58
N GLU A 294 -2.21 -25.79 -1.07
CA GLU A 294 -2.58 -25.73 -2.49
C GLU A 294 -1.91 -24.56 -3.23
N ALA A 295 -1.60 -23.47 -2.54
CA ALA A 295 -0.95 -22.29 -3.13
C ALA A 295 0.40 -22.64 -3.80
N SER A 296 1.17 -23.58 -3.22
CA SER A 296 2.40 -24.12 -3.85
C SER A 296 2.10 -24.75 -5.21
N ARG A 297 1.04 -25.55 -5.29
CA ARG A 297 0.61 -26.20 -6.53
C ARG A 297 0.15 -25.17 -7.56
N GLN A 298 -0.58 -24.12 -7.14
CA GLN A 298 -1.02 -23.08 -8.07
C GLN A 298 0.18 -22.31 -8.66
N ALA A 299 1.14 -21.92 -7.83
CA ALA A 299 2.38 -21.30 -8.29
C ALA A 299 3.14 -22.21 -9.27
N ALA A 300 3.17 -23.52 -9.00
CA ALA A 300 3.78 -24.49 -9.90
C ALA A 300 3.04 -24.63 -11.24
N MET A 301 1.71 -24.50 -11.30
CA MET A 301 0.98 -24.52 -12.57
C MET A 301 1.42 -23.43 -13.55
N GLU A 302 1.87 -22.27 -13.05
CA GLU A 302 2.36 -21.17 -13.88
C GLU A 302 3.83 -21.34 -14.31
N THR A 303 4.61 -22.15 -13.59
CA THR A 303 6.08 -22.18 -13.69
C THR A 303 6.67 -23.54 -14.06
N ILE A 304 5.85 -24.61 -14.08
CA ILE A 304 6.32 -25.98 -14.28
C ILE A 304 7.03 -26.20 -15.62
N SER A 305 6.71 -25.42 -16.65
CA SER A 305 7.40 -25.44 -17.95
C SER A 305 8.89 -25.09 -17.87
N GLN A 306 9.33 -24.45 -16.78
CA GLN A 306 10.74 -24.13 -16.51
C GLN A 306 11.48 -25.26 -15.78
N SER A 307 10.80 -26.38 -15.48
CA SER A 307 11.40 -27.53 -14.83
C SER A 307 12.46 -28.19 -15.71
N VAL A 308 13.63 -28.48 -15.13
CA VAL A 308 14.75 -29.11 -15.85
C VAL A 308 14.53 -30.60 -16.10
N ASP A 309 13.86 -31.31 -15.19
CA ASP A 309 13.68 -32.77 -15.24
C ASP A 309 12.22 -33.22 -15.28
N GLY A 310 11.32 -32.27 -15.54
CA GLY A 310 9.88 -32.44 -15.62
C GLY A 310 9.17 -32.66 -14.29
N LEU A 311 9.89 -32.95 -13.19
CA LEU A 311 9.30 -33.32 -11.91
C LEU A 311 9.54 -32.26 -10.82
N HIS A 312 10.75 -31.73 -10.76
CA HIS A 312 11.17 -30.82 -9.70
C HIS A 312 10.95 -29.37 -10.08
N LEU A 313 10.51 -28.57 -9.10
CA LEU A 313 10.12 -27.19 -9.33
C LEU A 313 11.35 -26.26 -9.42
N PRO A 314 11.26 -25.15 -10.18
CA PRO A 314 12.21 -24.05 -10.12
C PRO A 314 12.35 -23.49 -8.69
N GLU A 315 13.50 -22.90 -8.37
CA GLU A 315 13.76 -22.33 -7.04
C GLU A 315 12.75 -21.24 -6.66
N SER A 316 12.42 -20.35 -7.60
CA SER A 316 11.43 -19.28 -7.39
C SER A 316 10.07 -19.82 -6.89
N THR A 317 9.61 -20.93 -7.45
CA THR A 317 8.34 -21.57 -7.06
C THR A 317 8.45 -22.31 -5.73
N ARG A 318 9.58 -22.98 -5.47
CA ARG A 318 9.82 -23.64 -4.17
C ARG A 318 9.81 -22.64 -3.02
N ASP A 319 10.38 -21.47 -3.26
CA ASP A 319 10.43 -20.38 -2.28
C ASP A 319 9.04 -19.81 -1.98
N VAL A 320 8.09 -19.88 -2.92
CA VAL A 320 6.67 -19.56 -2.65
C VAL A 320 6.11 -20.50 -1.59
N GLY A 321 6.28 -21.81 -1.74
CA GLY A 321 5.80 -22.79 -0.76
C GLY A 321 6.40 -22.56 0.64
N ALA A 322 7.70 -22.30 0.69
CA ALA A 322 8.39 -21.98 1.95
C ALA A 322 7.89 -20.67 2.59
N MET A 323 7.67 -19.62 1.78
CA MET A 323 7.16 -18.33 2.25
C MET A 323 5.72 -18.42 2.74
N VAL A 324 4.87 -19.21 2.06
CA VAL A 324 3.48 -19.48 2.46
C VAL A 324 3.46 -20.21 3.81
N LEU A 325 4.28 -21.25 3.99
CA LEU A 325 4.42 -21.95 5.27
C LEU A 325 4.91 -21.00 6.38
N MET A 326 5.96 -20.22 6.12
CA MET A 326 6.48 -19.26 7.10
C MET A 326 5.41 -18.25 7.54
N ASN A 327 4.65 -17.68 6.59
CA ASN A 327 3.57 -16.76 6.89
C ASN A 327 2.44 -17.44 7.70
N SER A 328 2.12 -18.70 7.38
CA SER A 328 1.12 -19.47 8.13
C SER A 328 1.54 -19.71 9.57
N MET A 329 2.81 -20.06 9.80
CA MET A 329 3.35 -20.43 11.11
C MET A 329 3.68 -19.21 11.99
N CYS A 330 4.08 -18.09 11.38
CA CYS A 330 4.73 -17.00 12.10
C CYS A 330 3.95 -15.68 12.16
N ASN A 331 3.03 -15.40 11.24
CA ASN A 331 2.36 -14.10 11.21
C ASN A 331 1.52 -13.84 12.47
N ASN A 332 0.94 -14.89 13.05
CA ASN A 332 0.19 -14.76 14.29
C ASN A 332 1.10 -14.50 15.52
N VAL A 333 2.35 -14.94 15.46
CA VAL A 333 3.35 -14.80 16.53
C VAL A 333 4.00 -13.42 16.46
N LEU A 334 4.64 -13.07 15.34
CA LEU A 334 5.38 -11.82 15.19
C LEU A 334 4.49 -10.61 14.89
N LYS A 335 3.30 -10.85 14.31
CA LYS A 335 2.32 -9.80 13.95
C LYS A 335 2.94 -8.65 13.12
N PRO A 336 3.63 -8.97 12.00
CA PRO A 336 4.33 -7.98 11.16
C PRO A 336 3.38 -6.88 10.68
N ILE A 337 3.90 -5.68 10.39
CA ILE A 337 3.07 -4.50 10.05
C ILE A 337 2.57 -4.58 8.59
N ASP A 338 3.38 -5.15 7.71
CA ASP A 338 3.21 -5.30 6.28
C ASP A 338 2.54 -6.62 5.86
N GLY A 339 2.38 -7.57 6.79
CA GLY A 339 1.69 -8.84 6.57
C GLY A 339 0.27 -8.89 7.18
N SER A 340 -0.69 -9.44 6.42
CA SER A 340 -2.08 -9.62 6.86
C SER A 340 -2.59 -11.07 6.80
N CYS A 341 -1.89 -11.98 6.13
CA CYS A 341 -2.27 -13.39 6.06
C CYS A 341 -2.10 -14.11 7.42
N CYS A 342 -2.96 -15.11 7.73
CA CYS A 342 -2.90 -15.94 8.96
C CYS A 342 -2.67 -15.15 10.26
N ARG A 343 -3.31 -14.00 10.41
CA ARG A 343 -3.14 -13.13 11.57
C ARG A 343 -4.45 -12.99 12.32
N SER A 344 -4.44 -13.23 13.64
CA SER A 344 -5.60 -12.95 14.48
C SER A 344 -5.90 -11.44 14.50
N THR A 345 -7.18 -11.05 14.44
CA THR A 345 -7.59 -9.67 14.62
C THR A 345 -7.14 -9.15 15.99
N PRO A 346 -6.41 -8.03 16.06
CA PRO A 346 -5.98 -7.48 17.34
C PRO A 346 -7.19 -7.00 18.14
N SER A 347 -7.18 -7.23 19.46
CA SER A 347 -8.14 -6.63 20.37
C SER A 347 -8.01 -5.10 20.36
N LEU A 348 -9.12 -4.37 20.35
CA LEU A 348 -9.08 -2.90 20.38
C LEU A 348 -8.38 -2.41 21.65
N SER A 349 -7.46 -1.45 21.47
CA SER A 349 -6.81 -0.77 22.59
C SER A 349 -7.81 0.06 23.38
N ASN A 350 -7.50 0.37 24.65
CA ASN A 350 -8.37 1.20 25.48
C ASN A 350 -8.60 2.59 24.86
N LEU A 351 -7.57 3.11 24.18
CA LEU A 351 -7.63 4.38 23.47
C LEU A 351 -8.58 4.31 22.27
N GLN A 352 -8.51 3.23 21.47
CA GLN A 352 -9.44 2.99 20.37
C GLN A 352 -10.88 2.82 20.84
N LYS A 353 -11.11 2.09 21.95
CA LYS A 353 -12.45 1.94 22.56
C LYS A 353 -13.02 3.28 23.00
N LEU A 354 -12.21 4.11 23.66
CA LEU A 354 -12.60 5.46 24.07
C LEU A 354 -12.94 6.33 22.87
N ALA A 355 -12.09 6.35 21.84
CA ALA A 355 -12.32 7.10 20.62
C ALA A 355 -13.60 6.65 19.90
N ALA A 356 -13.82 5.33 19.78
CA ALA A 356 -15.05 4.77 19.22
C ALA A 356 -16.28 5.19 20.03
N GLY A 357 -16.20 5.16 21.37
CA GLY A 357 -17.28 5.63 22.24
C GLY A 357 -17.62 7.11 22.04
N LEU A 358 -16.61 7.98 21.94
CA LEU A 358 -16.80 9.42 21.68
C LEU A 358 -17.42 9.67 20.30
N PHE A 359 -16.97 8.95 19.28
CA PHE A 359 -17.53 9.03 17.93
C PHE A 359 -18.99 8.56 17.88
N LEU A 360 -19.31 7.43 18.51
CA LEU A 360 -20.69 6.94 18.61
C LEU A 360 -21.60 7.92 19.34
N LEU A 361 -21.14 8.46 20.48
CA LEU A 361 -21.89 9.47 21.22
C LEU A 361 -22.17 10.72 20.36
N SER A 362 -21.18 11.18 19.58
CA SER A 362 -21.36 12.33 18.69
C SER A 362 -22.43 12.10 17.62
N ILE A 363 -22.45 10.90 17.03
CA ILE A 363 -23.45 10.50 16.02
C ILE A 363 -24.85 10.44 16.64
N ILE A 364 -24.97 9.80 17.80
CA ILE A 364 -26.25 9.70 18.52
C ILE A 364 -26.78 11.09 18.89
N CYS A 365 -25.94 11.95 19.48
CA CYS A 365 -26.30 13.33 19.80
C CYS A 365 -26.77 14.10 18.57
N PHE A 366 -26.13 13.92 17.41
CA PHE A 366 -26.53 14.56 16.16
C PHE A 366 -27.91 14.07 15.68
N LEU A 367 -28.15 12.76 15.72
CA LEU A 367 -29.43 12.17 15.34
C LEU A 367 -30.57 12.62 16.25
N LEU A 368 -30.35 12.64 17.57
CA LEU A 368 -31.32 13.11 18.56
C LEU A 368 -31.67 14.58 18.36
N LEU A 369 -30.66 15.47 18.23
CA LEU A 369 -30.89 16.89 17.97
C LEU A 369 -31.55 17.16 16.61
N GLY A 370 -31.31 16.30 15.61
CA GLY A 370 -31.98 16.32 14.32
C GLY A 370 -33.44 15.89 14.40
N TYR A 371 -33.75 14.87 15.20
CA TYR A 371 -35.10 14.35 15.42
C TYR A 371 -35.97 15.33 16.23
N SER A 372 -35.46 15.86 17.36
CA SER A 372 -36.18 16.80 18.24
C SER A 372 -36.58 18.12 17.56
N ARG A 373 -35.91 18.48 16.45
CA ARG A 373 -36.19 19.73 15.71
C ARG A 373 -36.79 19.52 14.32
N ARG A 374 -36.91 18.29 13.80
CA ARG A 374 -37.77 18.03 12.62
C ARG A 374 -39.23 18.42 12.85
N HIS A 375 -39.64 18.55 14.11
CA HIS A 375 -40.96 19.07 14.49
C HIS A 375 -41.08 20.62 14.45
N LYS A 376 -39.98 21.36 14.23
CA LYS A 376 -39.97 22.82 14.05
C LYS A 376 -38.90 23.27 13.03
N SER A 377 -39.37 23.44 11.78
CA SER A 377 -38.88 24.35 10.73
C SER A 377 -37.72 23.96 9.78
N ARG A 378 -37.77 24.64 8.62
CA ARG A 378 -37.26 24.41 7.24
C ARG A 378 -35.73 24.25 7.03
N PRO A 379 -35.29 23.76 5.85
CA PRO A 379 -33.88 23.53 5.52
C PRO A 379 -33.11 24.84 5.32
N THR A 380 -31.87 24.88 5.80
CA THR A 380 -30.88 25.95 5.57
C THR A 380 -29.87 25.50 4.51
N PRO A 381 -29.40 26.37 3.60
CA PRO A 381 -28.48 25.99 2.53
C PRO A 381 -27.04 25.79 3.01
N ASP A 382 -26.32 24.91 2.32
CA ASP A 382 -24.97 24.42 2.60
C ASP A 382 -23.90 25.53 2.69
N VAL A 383 -23.18 25.57 3.81
CA VAL A 383 -21.96 26.37 4.01
C VAL A 383 -20.75 25.56 3.50
N GLU A 384 -20.55 25.52 2.20
CA GLU A 384 -19.36 24.94 1.59
C GLU A 384 -18.91 25.81 0.40
N SER A 385 -18.48 27.03 0.70
CA SER A 385 -17.72 27.90 -0.22
C SER A 385 -16.45 28.36 0.48
N GLY A 386 -15.30 28.00 -0.10
CA GLY A 386 -13.96 28.16 0.45
C GLY A 386 -13.38 29.59 0.35
N GLU A 387 -14.21 30.62 0.48
CA GLU A 387 -13.69 31.99 0.62
C GLU A 387 -13.42 32.29 2.10
N GLU A 388 -12.17 32.61 2.44
CA GLU A 388 -11.79 33.24 3.72
C GLU A 388 -12.48 34.61 3.84
N LYS A 389 -13.77 34.63 4.20
CA LYS A 389 -14.40 35.84 4.73
C LYS A 389 -14.01 35.99 6.20
N LYS A 390 -13.47 37.17 6.52
CA LYS A 390 -13.14 37.67 7.86
C LYS A 390 -14.29 37.32 8.84
N PRO A 391 -14.02 36.76 10.03
CA PRO A 391 -15.10 36.45 10.96
C PRO A 391 -15.84 37.76 11.34
N PRO A 392 -17.17 37.81 11.25
CA PRO A 392 -17.93 38.92 11.80
C PRO A 392 -17.72 38.97 13.31
N ALA A 393 -17.77 40.18 13.86
CA ALA A 393 -17.68 40.43 15.29
C ALA A 393 -18.64 39.53 16.08
N VAL A 394 -18.12 39.00 17.19
CA VAL A 394 -18.79 38.05 18.09
C VAL A 394 -20.00 38.72 18.74
N THR A 395 -21.17 38.55 18.15
CA THR A 395 -22.46 38.63 18.84
C THR A 395 -23.41 37.62 18.18
N GLY A 396 -23.68 36.51 18.85
CA GLY A 396 -24.73 35.57 18.41
C GLY A 396 -24.46 34.10 18.73
N GLN A 397 -25.04 33.64 19.84
CA GLN A 397 -25.50 32.27 20.13
C GLN A 397 -24.70 31.09 19.53
N LEU A 398 -23.93 30.41 20.38
CA LEU A 398 -23.23 29.16 20.03
C LEU A 398 -24.24 28.13 19.50
N ASN A 399 -24.24 27.88 18.20
CA ASN A 399 -25.04 26.82 17.59
C ASN A 399 -24.22 25.52 17.61
N PRO A 400 -24.49 24.56 18.52
CA PRO A 400 -23.68 23.35 18.67
C PRO A 400 -23.73 22.43 17.43
N LYS A 401 -24.66 22.67 16.48
CA LYS A 401 -24.80 21.86 15.26
C LYS A 401 -23.57 21.84 14.38
N GLY A 402 -22.86 22.98 14.26
CA GLY A 402 -21.70 23.09 13.37
C GLY A 402 -20.54 22.19 13.81
N PRO A 403 -20.03 22.36 15.04
CA PRO A 403 -18.99 21.50 15.60
C PRO A 403 -19.41 20.03 15.66
N LEU A 404 -20.67 19.75 16.06
CA LEU A 404 -21.17 18.37 16.14
C LEU A 404 -21.20 17.69 14.77
N LEU A 405 -21.67 18.38 13.72
CA LEU A 405 -21.65 17.87 12.35
C LEU A 405 -20.22 17.58 11.88
N ALA A 406 -19.25 18.44 12.21
CA ALA A 406 -17.86 18.21 11.86
C ALA A 406 -17.29 16.96 12.55
N VAL A 407 -17.58 16.75 13.83
CA VAL A 407 -17.17 15.54 14.57
C VAL A 407 -17.85 14.29 14.00
N CYS A 408 -19.13 14.35 13.62
CA CYS A 408 -19.81 13.23 12.95
C CYS A 408 -19.18 12.88 11.61
N LYS A 409 -18.88 13.88 10.77
CA LYS A 409 -18.16 13.68 9.50
C LYS A 409 -16.80 13.03 9.74
N MET A 410 -16.05 13.54 10.72
CA MET A 410 -14.75 12.97 11.11
C MET A 410 -14.90 11.51 11.57
N SER A 411 -15.91 11.21 12.37
CA SER A 411 -16.20 9.86 12.86
C SER A 411 -16.43 8.87 11.72
N LEU A 412 -17.21 9.26 10.70
CA LEU A 412 -17.46 8.44 9.52
C LEU A 412 -16.20 8.21 8.67
N ILE A 413 -15.37 9.25 8.48
CA ILE A 413 -14.10 9.14 7.73
C ILE A 413 -13.13 8.21 8.48
N MET A 414 -13.00 8.39 9.79
CA MET A 414 -12.13 7.56 10.63
C MET A 414 -12.61 6.11 10.69
N LEU A 415 -13.92 5.88 10.76
CA LEU A 415 -14.50 4.54 10.66
C LEU A 415 -14.15 3.91 9.31
N TYR A 416 -14.35 4.63 8.20
CA TYR A 416 -14.00 4.13 6.87
C TYR A 416 -12.52 3.72 6.78
N PHE A 417 -11.60 4.58 7.24
CA PHE A 417 -10.17 4.24 7.27
C PHE A 417 -9.89 3.00 8.12
N TYR A 418 -10.52 2.90 9.29
CA TYR A 418 -10.37 1.74 10.16
C TYR A 418 -10.85 0.45 9.47
N LEU A 419 -11.98 0.50 8.74
CA LEU A 419 -12.48 -0.64 7.99
C LEU A 419 -11.58 -1.04 6.81
N CYS A 420 -10.94 -0.07 6.15
CA CYS A 420 -10.02 -0.35 5.05
C CYS A 420 -8.68 -0.96 5.50
N ASP A 421 -8.13 -0.50 6.63
CA ASP A 421 -6.79 -0.90 7.09
C ASP A 421 -6.84 -2.03 8.14
N ARG A 422 -7.66 -1.85 9.18
CA ARG A 422 -7.67 -2.69 10.38
C ARG A 422 -8.70 -3.80 10.36
N ALA A 423 -9.82 -3.60 9.66
CA ALA A 423 -10.77 -4.69 9.43
C ALA A 423 -10.36 -5.52 8.22
N ASP A 424 -10.81 -6.77 8.18
CA ASP A 424 -10.60 -7.69 7.05
C ASP A 424 -11.85 -7.74 6.16
N ILE A 425 -12.51 -6.59 6.00
CA ILE A 425 -13.68 -6.44 5.11
C ILE A 425 -13.20 -6.34 3.67
N PHE A 426 -12.24 -5.45 3.41
CA PHE A 426 -11.71 -5.24 2.06
C PHE A 426 -10.52 -6.17 1.81
N MET A 427 -10.41 -6.63 0.56
CA MET A 427 -9.29 -7.45 0.13
C MET A 427 -8.00 -6.64 0.17
N LYS A 428 -6.92 -7.25 0.67
CA LYS A 428 -5.60 -6.64 0.77
C LYS A 428 -4.69 -7.27 -0.28
N GLU A 429 -3.89 -6.44 -0.95
CA GLU A 429 -2.95 -6.84 -1.99
C GLU A 429 -1.61 -6.14 -1.78
N GLN A 430 -0.52 -6.84 -2.10
CA GLN A 430 0.82 -6.26 -2.05
C GLN A 430 0.96 -5.17 -3.12
N LYS A 431 1.71 -4.13 -2.76
CA LYS A 431 2.10 -3.11 -3.74
C LYS A 431 3.16 -3.69 -4.65
N PHE A 432 2.92 -3.65 -5.95
CA PHE A 432 3.85 -4.14 -6.95
C PHE A 432 4.10 -3.07 -8.02
N TYR A 433 5.37 -2.69 -8.16
CA TYR A 433 5.76 -1.64 -9.10
C TYR A 433 5.84 -2.18 -10.52
N THR A 434 5.17 -1.48 -11.44
CA THR A 434 5.44 -1.57 -12.87
C THR A 434 5.54 -0.17 -13.46
N HIS A 435 6.32 0.01 -14.53
CA HIS A 435 6.43 1.31 -15.19
C HIS A 435 5.06 1.84 -15.62
N SER A 436 4.21 0.98 -16.18
CA SER A 436 2.87 1.36 -16.63
C SER A 436 1.97 1.85 -15.49
N THR A 437 1.95 1.15 -14.35
CA THR A 437 1.10 1.54 -13.20
C THR A 437 1.50 2.88 -12.58
N PHE A 438 2.74 3.31 -12.76
CA PHE A 438 3.21 4.62 -12.30
C PHE A 438 3.05 5.72 -13.36
N PHE A 439 3.55 5.50 -14.58
CA PHE A 439 3.61 6.56 -15.59
C PHE A 439 2.26 6.84 -16.26
N ILE A 440 1.36 5.85 -16.41
CA ILE A 440 0.05 6.09 -17.03
C ILE A 440 -0.80 7.06 -16.19
N PRO A 441 -1.00 6.86 -14.87
CA PRO A 441 -1.71 7.83 -14.05
C PRO A 441 -1.04 9.20 -14.03
N LEU A 442 0.30 9.25 -14.04
CA LEU A 442 1.04 10.50 -14.07
C LEU A 442 0.77 11.30 -15.36
N ILE A 443 0.85 10.65 -16.51
CA ILE A 443 0.54 11.26 -17.82
C ILE A 443 -0.92 11.69 -17.85
N TYR A 444 -1.84 10.88 -17.34
CA TYR A 444 -3.26 11.21 -17.30
C TYR A 444 -3.53 12.50 -16.51
N ILE A 445 -3.00 12.59 -15.28
CA ILE A 445 -3.15 13.81 -14.46
C ILE A 445 -2.47 14.99 -15.16
N PHE A 446 -1.28 14.82 -15.73
CA PHE A 446 -0.58 15.87 -16.48
C PHE A 446 -1.43 16.43 -17.63
N VAL A 447 -2.02 15.55 -18.44
CA VAL A 447 -2.89 15.93 -19.56
C VAL A 447 -4.14 16.66 -19.06
N LEU A 448 -4.80 16.16 -18.01
CA LEU A 448 -5.92 16.87 -17.40
C LEU A 448 -5.51 18.26 -16.91
N GLY A 449 -4.36 18.37 -16.26
CA GLY A 449 -3.81 19.63 -15.78
C GLY A 449 -3.67 20.69 -16.87
N ILE A 450 -3.22 20.30 -18.07
CA ILE A 450 -3.10 21.21 -19.22
C ILE A 450 -4.46 21.77 -19.65
N PHE A 451 -5.53 20.96 -19.57
CA PHE A 451 -6.87 21.39 -19.99
C PHE A 451 -7.59 22.27 -18.96
N TYR A 452 -7.18 22.24 -17.70
CA TYR A 452 -7.81 22.99 -16.60
C TYR A 452 -6.89 24.09 -16.06
N ASN A 453 -6.37 24.95 -16.93
CA ASN A 453 -5.58 26.11 -16.53
C ASN A 453 -6.45 27.35 -16.24
N GLU A 454 -6.02 28.17 -15.28
CA GLU A 454 -6.63 29.47 -14.99
C GLU A 454 -5.54 30.55 -14.93
N ASN A 455 -5.90 31.78 -15.32
CA ASN A 455 -4.98 32.92 -15.23
C ASN A 455 -4.85 33.36 -13.76
N SER A 456 -3.62 33.52 -13.29
CA SER A 456 -3.38 33.99 -11.92
C SER A 456 -3.70 35.48 -11.75
N LYS A 457 -4.22 35.83 -10.58
CA LYS A 457 -4.60 37.22 -10.23
C LYS A 457 -3.40 38.11 -9.89
N GLU A 458 -2.27 37.52 -9.51
CA GLU A 458 -1.07 38.24 -9.09
C GLU A 458 0.13 37.87 -9.97
N THR A 459 0.91 38.87 -10.40
CA THR A 459 2.11 38.66 -11.24
C THR A 459 3.38 38.36 -10.43
N LYS A 460 3.29 38.36 -9.10
CA LYS A 460 4.44 38.11 -8.22
C LYS A 460 4.86 36.65 -8.28
N LEU A 461 6.16 36.40 -8.42
CA LEU A 461 6.75 35.05 -8.34
C LEU A 461 6.45 34.40 -6.97
N LEU A 462 6.07 33.12 -6.97
CA LEU A 462 5.66 32.37 -5.78
C LEU A 462 4.48 33.02 -5.05
N ASN A 463 3.49 33.51 -5.81
CA ASN A 463 2.22 33.90 -5.24
C ASN A 463 1.51 32.68 -4.60
N ARG A 464 0.44 32.95 -3.85
CA ARG A 464 -0.27 31.89 -3.15
C ARG A 464 -0.90 30.87 -4.11
N GLU A 465 -1.46 31.32 -5.22
CA GLU A 465 -2.13 30.46 -6.21
C GLU A 465 -1.13 29.46 -6.82
N GLN A 466 0.03 29.94 -7.27
CA GLN A 466 1.11 29.11 -7.80
C GLN A 466 1.65 28.10 -6.79
N THR A 467 1.85 28.54 -5.53
CA THR A 467 2.37 27.64 -4.49
C THR A 467 1.35 26.61 -4.06
N ASP A 468 0.05 26.95 -4.01
CA ASP A 468 -1.02 26.00 -3.71
C ASP A 468 -1.21 24.99 -4.87
N GLU A 469 -1.10 25.43 -6.13
CA GLU A 469 -1.14 24.54 -7.30
C GLU A 469 0.05 23.57 -7.31
N TRP A 470 1.27 24.08 -7.11
CA TRP A 470 2.47 23.23 -7.07
C TRP A 470 2.40 22.22 -5.91
N LYS A 471 1.89 22.62 -4.73
CA LYS A 471 1.62 21.68 -3.63
C LYS A 471 0.62 20.60 -4.02
N GLY A 472 -0.44 20.95 -4.74
CA GLY A 472 -1.43 20.01 -5.25
C GLY A 472 -0.80 18.97 -6.19
N TRP A 473 -0.01 19.43 -7.17
CA TRP A 473 0.75 18.54 -8.06
C TRP A 473 1.67 17.59 -7.30
N MET A 474 2.43 18.12 -6.34
CA MET A 474 3.31 17.30 -5.52
C MET A 474 2.51 16.24 -4.74
N GLN A 475 1.36 16.58 -4.17
CA GLN A 475 0.50 15.63 -3.47
C GLN A 475 -0.01 14.51 -4.38
N LEU A 476 -0.41 14.83 -5.62
CA LEU A 476 -0.87 13.83 -6.58
C LEU A 476 0.27 12.88 -6.99
N VAL A 477 1.46 13.41 -7.27
CA VAL A 477 2.64 12.59 -7.61
C VAL A 477 3.05 11.70 -6.44
N ILE A 478 3.08 12.25 -5.22
CA ILE A 478 3.39 11.49 -3.99
C ILE A 478 2.34 10.40 -3.75
N LEU A 479 1.06 10.66 -4.05
CA LEU A 479 0.00 9.67 -3.93
C LEU A 479 0.18 8.51 -4.93
N ILE A 480 0.38 8.82 -6.22
CA ILE A 480 0.63 7.81 -7.25
C ILE A 480 1.84 6.96 -6.86
N TYR A 481 2.92 7.61 -6.42
CA TYR A 481 4.15 6.95 -5.96
C TYR A 481 3.89 5.93 -4.83
N HIS A 482 3.08 6.28 -3.82
CA HIS A 482 2.78 5.38 -2.70
C HIS A 482 1.79 4.27 -3.07
N ILE A 483 0.86 4.51 -4.01
CA ILE A 483 -0.11 3.51 -4.47
C ILE A 483 0.57 2.48 -5.36
N SER A 484 1.41 2.91 -6.31
CA SER A 484 2.10 2.01 -7.25
C SER A 484 3.32 1.31 -6.67
N GLY A 485 3.71 1.61 -5.42
CA GLY A 485 4.91 1.02 -4.81
C GLY A 485 6.21 1.45 -5.50
N ALA A 486 6.23 2.62 -6.14
CA ALA A 486 7.37 3.10 -6.92
C ALA A 486 8.64 3.43 -6.11
N SER A 487 8.60 3.23 -4.78
CA SER A 487 9.79 3.25 -3.94
C SER A 487 10.84 2.21 -4.33
N ALA A 488 10.43 1.11 -4.98
CA ALA A 488 11.34 0.08 -5.48
C ALA A 488 12.22 0.56 -6.64
N PHE A 489 11.82 1.62 -7.36
CA PHE A 489 12.58 2.17 -8.48
C PHE A 489 13.34 3.43 -8.05
N ILE A 490 14.66 3.30 -7.94
CA ILE A 490 15.56 4.32 -7.37
C ILE A 490 15.40 5.70 -8.03
N PRO A 491 15.35 5.84 -9.37
CA PRO A 491 15.21 7.16 -9.99
C PRO A 491 13.95 7.89 -9.56
N VAL A 492 12.79 7.21 -9.53
CA VAL A 492 11.54 7.82 -9.07
C VAL A 492 11.60 8.15 -7.58
N TYR A 493 12.16 7.25 -6.76
CA TYR A 493 12.39 7.51 -5.34
C TYR A 493 13.17 8.82 -5.12
N MET A 494 14.28 9.03 -5.83
CA MET A 494 15.09 10.25 -5.70
C MET A 494 14.30 11.51 -6.08
N HIS A 495 13.54 11.49 -7.17
CA HIS A 495 12.72 12.63 -7.58
C HIS A 495 11.64 12.97 -6.56
N VAL A 496 10.95 11.96 -6.02
CA VAL A 496 9.92 12.16 -5.00
C VAL A 496 10.52 12.76 -3.72
N ARG A 497 11.75 12.39 -3.35
CA ARG A 497 12.46 13.02 -2.22
C ARG A 497 12.71 14.52 -2.46
N VAL A 498 13.06 14.92 -3.68
CA VAL A 498 13.17 16.33 -4.06
C VAL A 498 11.82 17.04 -3.95
N LEU A 499 10.72 16.42 -4.40
CA LEU A 499 9.37 16.99 -4.25
C LEU A 499 8.97 17.19 -2.79
N VAL A 500 9.23 16.19 -1.93
CA VAL A 500 8.96 16.31 -0.48
C VAL A 500 9.78 17.45 0.15
N ALA A 501 11.05 17.59 -0.22
CA ALA A 501 11.90 18.68 0.23
C ALA A 501 11.39 20.06 -0.26
N ALA A 502 10.98 20.16 -1.53
CA ALA A 502 10.39 21.36 -2.11
C ALA A 502 9.06 21.73 -1.41
N TYR A 503 8.21 20.76 -1.08
CA TYR A 503 6.99 20.97 -0.32
C TYR A 503 7.28 21.54 1.08
N LEU A 504 8.27 20.97 1.77
CA LEU A 504 8.72 21.45 3.08
C LEU A 504 9.24 22.89 2.99
N PHE A 505 10.08 23.17 1.99
CA PHE A 505 10.59 24.51 1.70
C PHE A 505 9.45 25.52 1.49
N GLN A 506 8.48 25.20 0.64
CA GLN A 506 7.34 26.09 0.38
C GLN A 506 6.47 26.33 1.61
N THR A 507 6.32 25.30 2.46
CA THR A 507 5.58 25.44 3.72
C THR A 507 6.32 26.38 4.67
N GLY A 508 7.64 26.22 4.81
CA GLY A 508 8.48 27.12 5.58
C GLY A 508 8.48 28.54 5.03
N TYR A 509 8.67 28.71 3.72
CA TYR A 509 8.63 30.00 3.02
C TYR A 509 7.29 30.73 3.21
N GLY A 510 6.17 30.00 3.18
CA GLY A 510 4.84 30.57 3.44
C GLY A 510 4.71 31.13 4.86
N HIS A 511 5.20 30.38 5.86
CA HIS A 511 5.20 30.85 7.25
C HIS A 511 6.17 32.01 7.48
N PHE A 512 7.38 31.94 6.94
CA PHE A 512 8.34 33.04 6.95
C PHE A 512 7.75 34.31 6.34
N SER A 513 7.21 34.21 5.12
CA SER A 513 6.61 35.34 4.40
C SER A 513 5.45 35.96 5.17
N TYR A 514 4.64 35.14 5.84
CA TYR A 514 3.56 35.64 6.69
C TYR A 514 4.09 36.50 7.84
N PHE A 515 5.09 36.01 8.60
CA PHE A 515 5.68 36.76 9.70
C PHE A 515 6.41 38.01 9.22
N TRP A 516 7.13 37.91 8.11
CA TRP A 516 7.87 39.00 7.48
C TRP A 516 6.97 40.15 7.01
N LEU A 517 5.82 39.82 6.41
CA LEU A 517 4.90 40.80 5.84
C LEU A 517 3.89 41.35 6.85
N LYS A 518 3.31 40.48 7.69
CA LYS A 518 2.21 40.85 8.61
C LYS A 518 2.67 41.17 10.02
N GLY A 519 3.76 40.58 10.49
CA GLY A 519 4.27 40.81 11.85
C GLY A 519 3.41 40.29 12.99
N ASP A 520 2.51 39.35 12.71
CA ASP A 520 1.68 38.73 13.75
C ASP A 520 2.41 37.51 14.35
N PHE A 521 2.97 37.71 15.55
CA PHE A 521 3.67 36.68 16.33
C PHE A 521 2.83 36.12 17.48
N GLY A 522 1.52 36.40 17.50
CA GLY A 522 0.63 36.01 18.59
C GLY A 522 0.52 34.49 18.79
N LEU A 523 0.46 34.05 20.05
CA LEU A 523 0.30 32.65 20.41
C LEU A 523 -0.97 32.02 19.82
N TYR A 524 -2.04 32.79 19.68
CA TYR A 524 -3.28 32.33 19.04
C TYR A 524 -3.03 31.78 17.62
N ARG A 525 -2.22 32.48 16.81
CA ARG A 525 -1.87 32.05 15.46
C ARG A 525 -1.05 30.77 15.48
N VAL A 526 -0.10 30.66 16.40
CA VAL A 526 0.71 29.45 16.60
C VAL A 526 -0.19 28.26 16.92
N CYS A 527 -1.08 28.38 17.91
CA CYS A 527 -2.04 27.33 18.25
C CYS A 527 -2.94 26.95 17.07
N GLN A 528 -3.42 27.93 16.29
CA GLN A 528 -4.22 27.68 15.10
C GLN A 528 -3.48 26.87 14.04
N VAL A 529 -2.21 27.21 13.76
CA VAL A 529 -1.38 26.49 12.78
C VAL A 529 -1.06 25.08 13.28
N LEU A 530 -0.66 24.94 14.55
CA LEU A 530 -0.36 23.64 15.16
C LEU A 530 -1.59 22.72 15.11
N PHE A 531 -2.77 23.25 15.43
CA PHE A 531 -4.02 22.49 15.31
C PHE A 531 -4.28 22.06 13.87
N ARG A 532 -4.19 22.99 12.90
CA ARG A 532 -4.44 22.69 11.48
C ARG A 532 -3.50 21.62 10.93
N LEU A 533 -2.22 21.64 11.32
CA LEU A 533 -1.23 20.67 10.86
C LEU A 533 -1.45 19.29 11.48
N ASN A 534 -1.77 19.25 12.78
CA ASN A 534 -1.69 18.01 13.56
C ASN A 534 -3.02 17.30 13.80
N PHE A 535 -4.15 18.01 13.70
CA PHE A 535 -5.44 17.48 14.13
C PHE A 535 -5.78 16.12 13.49
N LEU A 536 -5.70 16.02 12.16
CA LEU A 536 -6.00 14.77 11.46
C LEU A 536 -5.06 13.64 11.85
N VAL A 537 -3.75 13.91 11.93
CA VAL A 537 -2.74 12.89 12.24
C VAL A 537 -2.86 12.39 13.67
N VAL A 538 -3.11 13.28 14.64
CA VAL A 538 -3.32 12.88 16.04
C VAL A 538 -4.55 11.98 16.15
N VAL A 539 -5.66 12.35 15.51
CA VAL A 539 -6.86 11.49 15.51
C VAL A 539 -6.59 10.16 14.82
N LEU A 540 -5.83 10.17 13.71
CA LEU A 540 -5.46 8.94 13.01
C LEU A 540 -4.57 8.03 13.88
N CYS A 541 -3.60 8.58 14.62
CA CYS A 541 -2.80 7.82 15.58
C CYS A 541 -3.64 7.14 16.67
N VAL A 542 -4.63 7.86 17.20
CA VAL A 542 -5.60 7.35 18.20
C VAL A 542 -6.44 6.21 17.62
N VAL A 543 -7.00 6.40 16.42
CA VAL A 543 -7.89 5.41 15.78
C VAL A 543 -7.12 4.20 15.27
N MET A 544 -5.92 4.40 14.74
CA MET A 544 -5.09 3.35 14.15
C MET A 544 -4.15 2.68 15.15
N ASP A 545 -4.06 3.16 16.39
CA ASP A 545 -3.12 2.68 17.41
C ASP A 545 -1.68 2.67 16.88
N ARG A 546 -1.25 3.82 16.35
CA ARG A 546 0.09 4.02 15.79
C ARG A 546 0.79 5.20 16.43
N PRO A 547 2.11 5.12 16.65
CA PRO A 547 2.87 6.24 17.20
C PRO A 547 2.86 7.42 16.23
N TYR A 548 2.94 8.64 16.76
CA TYR A 548 2.91 9.88 15.98
C TYR A 548 4.01 9.95 14.90
N GLN A 549 5.18 9.39 15.17
CA GLN A 549 6.31 9.32 14.22
C GLN A 549 6.03 8.45 12.98
N PHE A 550 5.04 7.55 13.03
CA PHE A 550 4.65 6.75 11.87
C PHE A 550 4.23 7.64 10.69
N TYR A 551 3.57 8.77 10.98
CA TYR A 551 3.17 9.77 9.98
C TYR A 551 4.20 10.89 9.86
N TYR A 552 5.48 10.53 9.74
CA TYR A 552 6.69 11.37 9.91
C TYR A 552 6.64 12.76 9.27
N PHE A 553 5.94 12.95 8.15
CA PHE A 553 5.88 14.21 7.43
C PHE A 553 5.26 15.34 8.27
N VAL A 554 4.18 15.07 9.00
CA VAL A 554 3.49 16.09 9.82
C VAL A 554 4.29 16.49 11.08
N PRO A 555 4.89 15.56 11.85
CA PRO A 555 5.89 15.88 12.87
C PRO A 555 7.01 16.76 12.32
N LEU A 556 7.54 16.43 11.14
CA LEU A 556 8.62 17.18 10.51
C LEU A 556 8.22 18.62 10.18
N VAL A 557 7.06 18.82 9.54
CA VAL A 557 6.56 20.17 9.23
C VAL A 557 6.29 20.97 10.51
N THR A 558 5.74 20.33 11.54
CA THR A 558 5.48 20.96 12.84
C THR A 558 6.77 21.42 13.52
N PHE A 559 7.80 20.58 13.51
CA PHE A 559 9.12 20.91 14.05
C PHE A 559 9.72 22.14 13.34
N TRP A 560 9.78 22.12 12.00
CA TRP A 560 10.33 23.24 11.23
C TRP A 560 9.51 24.52 11.34
N PHE A 561 8.19 24.42 11.45
CA PHE A 561 7.34 25.57 11.78
C PHE A 561 7.75 26.21 13.11
N GLY A 562 8.01 25.41 14.15
CA GLY A 562 8.50 25.88 15.44
C GLY A 562 9.83 26.62 15.33
N ILE A 563 10.79 26.07 14.57
CA ILE A 563 12.10 26.69 14.32
C ILE A 563 11.96 28.03 13.58
N ILE A 564 11.12 28.10 12.55
CA ILE A 564 10.88 29.34 11.79
C ILE A 564 10.20 30.39 12.68
N TYR A 565 9.18 29.99 13.44
CA TYR A 565 8.52 30.87 14.39
C TYR A 565 9.51 31.41 15.42
N GLY A 566 10.32 30.54 16.03
CA GLY A 566 11.36 30.93 16.98
C GLY A 566 12.35 31.93 16.38
N THR A 567 12.90 31.63 15.20
CA THR A 567 13.89 32.50 14.51
C THR A 567 13.34 33.91 14.24
N MET A 568 12.07 34.00 13.83
CA MET A 568 11.43 35.27 13.48
C MET A 568 10.89 36.02 14.71
N ALA A 569 10.41 35.31 15.73
CA ALA A 569 9.84 35.90 16.94
C ALA A 569 10.90 36.35 17.95
N LEU A 570 12.08 35.69 17.97
CA LEU A 570 13.22 36.08 18.81
C LEU A 570 13.61 37.52 18.52
N TRP A 571 13.92 38.28 19.57
CA TRP A 571 14.30 39.68 19.42
C TRP A 571 15.63 39.83 18.66
N PRO A 572 15.80 40.84 17.77
CA PRO A 572 14.80 41.83 17.35
C PRO A 572 13.82 41.29 16.30
N GLN A 573 12.54 41.67 16.40
CA GLN A 573 11.53 41.32 15.40
C GLN A 573 11.68 42.22 14.17
N ILE A 574 12.05 41.64 13.03
CA ILE A 574 12.37 42.38 11.80
C ILE A 574 11.23 42.19 10.79
N LEU A 575 10.63 43.30 10.37
CA LEU A 575 9.55 43.32 9.38
C LEU A 575 10.05 43.84 8.03
N GLN A 576 9.35 43.48 6.95
CA GLN A 576 9.68 43.97 5.60
C GLN A 576 9.80 45.50 5.54
N LYS A 577 8.83 46.22 6.15
CA LYS A 577 8.82 47.68 6.15
C LYS A 577 10.05 48.29 6.83
N GLN A 578 10.55 47.65 7.89
CA GLN A 578 11.73 48.10 8.63
C GLN A 578 13.02 47.77 7.88
N ALA A 579 13.11 46.58 7.29
CA ALA A 579 14.28 46.14 6.54
C ALA A 579 14.46 46.90 5.22
N ASN A 580 13.37 47.22 4.51
CA ASN A 580 13.45 48.03 3.30
C ASN A 580 13.85 49.49 3.58
N GLY A 581 13.55 49.99 4.78
CA GLY A 581 13.90 51.36 5.20
C GLY A 581 15.31 51.52 5.76
N SER A 582 16.05 50.44 6.03
CA SER A 582 17.39 50.51 6.62
C SER A 582 18.25 49.28 6.28
N ALA A 583 19.45 49.54 5.76
CA ALA A 583 20.45 48.50 5.50
C ALA A 583 20.85 47.72 6.77
N PHE A 584 20.79 48.36 7.94
CA PHE A 584 21.07 47.71 9.22
C PHE A 584 20.09 46.56 9.52
N TRP A 585 18.78 46.82 9.35
CA TRP A 585 17.74 45.81 9.60
C TRP A 585 17.77 44.68 8.56
N ASN A 586 18.16 44.98 7.32
CA ASN A 586 18.39 43.95 6.31
C ASN A 586 19.60 43.05 6.66
N LEU A 587 20.72 43.65 7.07
CA LEU A 587 21.90 42.90 7.53
C LEU A 587 21.59 42.04 8.78
N ALA A 588 20.83 42.59 9.74
CA ALA A 588 20.43 41.85 10.93
C ALA A 588 19.57 40.62 10.61
N LEU A 589 18.68 40.72 9.61
CA LEU A 589 17.93 39.56 9.12
C LEU A 589 18.85 38.53 8.49
N LEU A 590 19.77 38.95 7.62
CA LEU A 590 20.73 38.05 6.97
C LEU A 590 21.57 37.31 8.01
N LEU A 591 22.00 37.98 9.08
CA LEU A 591 22.73 37.37 10.18
C LEU A 591 21.89 36.30 10.91
N LYS A 592 20.60 36.58 11.17
CA LYS A 592 19.67 35.60 11.74
C LYS A 592 19.49 34.37 10.85
N LEU A 593 19.33 34.58 9.54
CA LEU A 593 19.19 33.49 8.58
C LEU A 593 20.50 32.69 8.44
N LEU A 594 21.65 33.34 8.52
CA LEU A 594 22.96 32.68 8.58
C LEU A 594 23.09 31.82 9.85
N GLY A 595 22.67 32.34 11.00
CA GLY A 595 22.61 31.57 12.25
C GLY A 595 21.70 30.33 12.13
N LEU A 596 20.52 30.49 11.51
CA LEU A 596 19.63 29.37 11.21
C LEU A 596 20.29 28.35 10.26
N LEU A 597 21.00 28.82 9.22
CA LEU A 597 21.72 27.94 8.30
C LEU A 597 22.82 27.14 9.03
N LEU A 598 23.61 27.79 9.88
CA LEU A 598 24.64 27.12 10.69
C LEU A 598 24.02 26.08 11.63
N PHE A 599 22.88 26.40 12.25
CA PHE A 599 22.13 25.46 13.07
C PHE A 599 21.66 24.24 12.26
N ILE A 600 21.15 24.45 11.05
CA ILE A 600 20.74 23.38 10.13
C ILE A 600 21.95 22.52 9.74
N CYS A 601 23.08 23.14 9.37
CA CYS A 601 24.31 22.44 9.04
C CYS A 601 24.81 21.61 10.22
N PHE A 602 24.82 22.16 11.43
CA PHE A 602 25.21 21.43 12.64
C PHE A 602 24.34 20.19 12.87
N PHE A 603 23.01 20.34 12.74
CA PHE A 603 22.09 19.20 12.83
C PHE A 603 22.37 18.14 11.77
N ALA A 604 22.64 18.56 10.52
CA ALA A 604 22.95 17.66 9.42
C ALA A 604 24.28 16.91 9.61
N PHE A 605 25.29 17.54 10.21
CA PHE A 605 26.59 16.90 10.52
C PHE A 605 26.58 16.06 11.80
N SER A 606 25.55 16.17 12.64
CA SER A 606 25.42 15.36 13.87
C SER A 606 24.78 13.98 13.64
N GLN A 607 24.27 13.73 12.42
CA GLN A 607 23.83 12.42 11.93
C GLN A 607 25.00 11.67 11.30
#